data_AF-A0A2E8TRI9-F1
#
_entry.id   AF-A0A2E8TRI9-F1
#
_cell.length_a   1.000
_cell.length_b   1.000
_cell.length_c   1.000
_cell.angle_alpha   90.00
_cell.angle_beta   90.00
_cell.angle_gamma   90.00
#
_symmetry.space_group_name_H-M   'P 1'
#
loop_
_entity.id
_entity.type
_entity.pdbx_description
1 polymer ?
#
loop_
_entity_poly.entity_id
_entity_poly.type
_entity_poly.pdbx_seq_one_letter_code
_entity_poly.pdbx_strand_id
1 'polypeptide(L)'
;MRCIVIGAGVSGLSCAIRLLENGHEVEVVSDKFSPDTVSDVAAAIWYPFLTAPAEKADKWGIVTYDELERLCLQSPESGVTMRDGREYLREVVGLPSWKDGISAFRVLDQKEIPEGFRFGWEFRAPVIEMPLYMPWLGERVEELGGVLRHEFIASFSGLECDIVVNCVGLGARDLCNDMDVTPVRGQVIFVKQDPGIGHFDQQPESLTYTIPRSDVTVLGGTAQVGDWEMDVREEDNDSILKKVEAVWPDLDRTKIVGGAVGLRPSRTEVRLEEEEIGGKRVVHNYGHGGAGVTLSWGCADEVAMIVSQSE
;
A
#
# COMPACT_ATOMS: atom_id res chain seq x y z
N MET A 1 12.58 24.31 5.66
CA MET A 1 11.24 24.67 6.16
C MET A 1 10.86 23.77 7.32
N ARG A 2 9.88 24.21 8.13
CA ARG A 2 9.17 23.38 9.10
C ARG A 2 7.93 22.77 8.45
N CYS A 3 7.89 21.45 8.37
CA CYS A 3 6.83 20.66 7.76
C CYS A 3 6.06 19.89 8.83
N ILE A 4 4.73 19.93 8.77
CA ILE A 4 3.87 19.02 9.55
C ILE A 4 3.28 18.00 8.58
N VAL A 5 3.56 16.72 8.79
CA VAL A 5 2.94 15.61 8.06
C VAL A 5 1.79 15.06 8.91
N ILE A 6 0.57 15.07 8.38
CA ILE A 6 -0.61 14.59 9.10
C ILE A 6 -0.95 13.16 8.63
N GLY A 7 -0.92 12.22 9.56
CA GLY A 7 -1.16 10.80 9.33
C GLY A 7 0.13 9.98 9.36
N ALA A 8 0.15 8.92 10.16
CA ALA A 8 1.31 8.02 10.34
C ALA A 8 1.13 6.65 9.67
N GLY A 9 0.35 6.59 8.58
CA GLY A 9 0.34 5.43 7.67
C GLY A 9 1.54 5.48 6.71
N VAL A 10 1.64 4.48 5.82
CA VAL A 10 2.77 4.35 4.88
C VAL A 10 3.01 5.62 4.05
N SER A 11 1.94 6.28 3.57
CA SER A 11 2.04 7.52 2.79
C SER A 11 2.67 8.66 3.60
N GLY A 12 2.27 8.82 4.86
CA GLY A 12 2.78 9.89 5.72
C GLY A 12 4.22 9.66 6.15
N LEU A 13 4.55 8.45 6.61
CA LEU A 13 5.90 8.13 7.07
C LEU A 13 6.92 8.17 5.92
N SER A 14 6.59 7.67 4.72
CA SER A 14 7.47 7.79 3.56
C SER A 14 7.68 9.26 3.16
N CYS A 15 6.63 10.10 3.17
CA CYS A 15 6.78 11.55 2.94
C CYS A 15 7.68 12.21 3.99
N ALA A 16 7.49 11.88 5.27
CA ALA A 16 8.28 12.44 6.36
C ALA A 16 9.78 12.13 6.19
N ILE A 17 10.11 10.88 5.85
CA ILE A 17 11.48 10.45 5.58
C ILE A 17 12.09 11.25 4.42
N ARG A 18 11.40 11.37 3.28
CA ARG A 18 11.92 12.14 2.14
C ARG A 18 12.13 13.62 2.45
N LEU A 19 11.22 14.22 3.22
CA LEU A 19 11.36 15.62 3.64
C LEU A 19 12.55 15.82 4.58
N LEU A 20 12.78 14.88 5.52
CA LEU A 20 13.95 14.88 6.41
C LEU A 20 15.26 14.70 5.63
N GLU A 21 15.29 13.78 4.66
CA GLU A 21 16.44 13.58 3.77
C GLU A 21 16.77 14.82 2.94
N ASN A 22 15.77 15.63 2.62
CA ASN A 22 15.92 16.94 1.96
C ASN A 22 16.26 18.09 2.94
N GLY A 23 16.51 17.80 4.22
CA GLY A 23 16.97 18.78 5.21
C GLY A 23 15.88 19.67 5.81
N HIS A 24 14.61 19.27 5.73
CA HIS A 24 13.51 19.97 6.39
C HIS A 24 13.35 19.53 7.86
N GLU A 25 12.80 20.41 8.70
CA GLU A 25 12.36 20.07 10.06
C GLU A 25 10.98 19.43 9.94
N VAL A 26 10.81 18.18 10.39
CA VAL A 26 9.55 17.43 10.20
C VAL A 26 8.97 16.95 11.51
N GLU A 27 7.69 17.24 11.71
CA GLU A 27 6.86 16.60 12.74
C GLU A 27 5.74 15.79 12.06
N VAL A 28 5.61 14.52 12.42
CA VAL A 28 4.49 13.66 12.02
C VAL A 28 3.45 13.68 13.12
N VAL A 29 2.24 14.12 12.79
CA VAL A 29 1.12 14.21 13.73
C VAL A 29 0.02 13.26 13.30
N SER A 30 -0.42 12.38 14.19
CA SER A 30 -1.44 11.38 13.86
C SER A 30 -2.23 10.95 15.09
N ASP A 31 -3.52 10.64 14.92
CA ASP A 31 -4.36 10.05 15.95
C ASP A 31 -4.15 8.53 16.09
N LYS A 32 -3.47 7.92 15.12
CA LYS A 32 -3.13 6.50 15.09
C LYS A 32 -1.70 6.28 14.60
N PHE A 33 -1.02 5.33 15.21
CA PHE A 33 0.30 4.82 14.81
C PHE A 33 0.22 3.30 14.70
N SER A 34 1.27 2.66 14.16
CA SER A 34 1.36 1.19 14.16
C SER A 34 1.20 0.65 15.59
N PRO A 35 0.39 -0.41 15.81
CA PRO A 35 -0.23 -1.30 14.82
C PRO A 35 -1.66 -0.94 14.41
N ASP A 36 -2.13 0.28 14.68
CA ASP A 36 -3.54 0.69 14.58
C ASP A 36 -3.90 1.43 13.28
N THR A 37 -3.05 1.38 12.25
CA THR A 37 -3.31 2.01 10.95
C THR A 37 -3.82 1.00 9.92
N VAL A 38 -4.48 1.48 8.85
CA VAL A 38 -4.84 0.60 7.72
C VAL A 38 -3.61 -0.01 7.04
N SER A 39 -2.45 0.65 7.13
CA SER A 39 -1.19 0.15 6.56
C SER A 39 -0.75 -1.13 7.27
N ASP A 40 -0.98 -1.28 8.57
CA ASP A 40 -0.63 -2.49 9.33
C ASP A 40 -1.39 -3.74 8.87
N VAL A 41 -2.58 -3.55 8.30
CA VAL A 41 -3.46 -4.63 7.81
C VAL A 41 -3.13 -5.02 6.36
N ALA A 42 -2.37 -4.19 5.63
CA ALA A 42 -2.06 -4.46 4.24
C ALA A 42 -1.28 -5.77 4.07
N ALA A 43 -1.45 -6.45 2.94
CA ALA A 43 -0.94 -7.81 2.79
C ALA A 43 0.61 -7.91 2.88
N ALA A 44 1.46 -7.09 2.26
CA ALA A 44 1.33 -6.29 1.04
C ALA A 44 2.39 -6.80 0.02
N ILE A 45 2.14 -6.59 -1.27
CA ILE A 45 3.13 -6.82 -2.34
C ILE A 45 3.16 -5.57 -3.22
N TRP A 46 4.32 -5.24 -3.79
CA TRP A 46 4.38 -4.27 -4.86
C TRP A 46 3.70 -4.85 -6.11
N TYR A 47 2.58 -4.27 -6.51
CA TYR A 47 1.90 -4.62 -7.75
C TYR A 47 0.96 -3.49 -8.18
N PRO A 48 1.33 -2.66 -9.18
CA PRO A 48 0.49 -1.57 -9.64
C PRO A 48 -0.82 -2.09 -10.24
N PHE A 49 -1.94 -1.83 -9.56
CA PHE A 49 -3.26 -2.28 -9.99
C PHE A 49 -4.37 -1.28 -9.64
N LEU A 50 -5.24 -0.99 -10.62
CA LEU A 50 -6.41 -0.10 -10.52
C LEU A 50 -6.14 1.26 -9.87
N THR A 51 -4.97 1.84 -10.16
CA THR A 51 -4.60 3.16 -9.68
C THR A 51 -4.75 4.20 -10.79
N ALA A 52 -5.32 5.33 -10.42
CA ALA A 52 -5.44 6.48 -11.31
C ALA A 52 -4.83 7.74 -10.66
N PRO A 53 -4.29 8.67 -11.46
CA PRO A 53 -4.14 8.58 -12.91
C PRO A 53 -3.02 7.61 -13.31
N ALA A 54 -3.29 6.74 -14.29
CA ALA A 54 -2.40 5.62 -14.64
C ALA A 54 -0.98 6.07 -15.00
N GLU A 55 -0.83 7.17 -15.75
CA GLU A 55 0.50 7.66 -16.15
C GLU A 55 1.37 8.07 -14.96
N LYS A 56 0.78 8.70 -13.93
CA LYS A 56 1.53 9.04 -12.70
C LYS A 56 1.76 7.81 -11.84
N ALA A 57 0.73 6.97 -11.69
CA ALA A 57 0.81 5.76 -10.89
C ALA A 57 1.90 4.80 -11.38
N ASP A 58 2.09 4.67 -12.69
CA ASP A 58 3.16 3.86 -13.27
C ASP A 58 4.55 4.41 -12.86
N LYS A 59 4.74 5.73 -12.93
CA LYS A 59 6.01 6.39 -12.53
C LYS A 59 6.28 6.22 -11.04
N TRP A 60 5.28 6.52 -10.20
CA TRP A 60 5.40 6.35 -8.76
C TRP A 60 5.64 4.89 -8.38
N GLY A 61 4.98 3.97 -9.07
CA GLY A 61 5.13 2.53 -8.90
C GLY A 61 6.57 2.10 -9.09
N ILE A 62 7.19 2.45 -10.23
CA ILE A 62 8.59 2.07 -10.50
C ILE A 62 9.58 2.69 -9.50
N VAL A 63 9.43 3.97 -9.15
CA VAL A 63 10.27 4.59 -8.11
C VAL A 63 10.13 3.84 -6.78
N THR A 64 8.92 3.42 -6.44
CA THR A 64 8.66 2.65 -5.23
C THR A 64 9.24 1.24 -5.29
N TYR A 65 9.21 0.59 -6.46
CA TYR A 65 9.87 -0.69 -6.67
C TYR A 65 11.36 -0.59 -6.38
N ASP A 66 12.04 0.40 -6.98
CA ASP A 66 13.49 0.59 -6.85
C ASP A 66 13.89 0.85 -5.39
N GLU A 67 13.12 1.67 -4.68
CA GLU A 67 13.38 1.95 -3.27
C GLU A 67 13.15 0.72 -2.38
N LEU A 68 12.08 -0.05 -2.62
CA LEU A 68 11.82 -1.29 -1.87
C LEU A 68 12.87 -2.36 -2.17
N GLU A 69 13.35 -2.47 -3.41
CA GLU A 69 14.46 -3.36 -3.77
C GLU A 69 15.75 -2.94 -3.07
N ARG A 70 16.03 -1.63 -3.00
CA ARG A 70 17.14 -1.08 -2.22
C ARG A 70 17.02 -1.44 -0.74
N LEU A 71 15.84 -1.28 -0.13
CA LEU A 71 15.60 -1.62 1.28
C LEU A 71 15.76 -3.11 1.54
N CYS A 72 15.30 -3.98 0.64
CA CYS A 72 15.53 -5.42 0.74
C CYS A 72 17.04 -5.76 0.85
N LEU A 73 17.90 -5.01 0.15
CA LEU A 73 19.34 -5.25 0.12
C LEU A 73 20.10 -4.58 1.27
N GLN A 74 19.67 -3.39 1.68
CA GLN A 74 20.43 -2.52 2.59
C GLN A 74 19.85 -2.45 4.01
N SER A 75 18.57 -2.77 4.18
CA SER A 75 17.83 -2.68 5.44
C SER A 75 16.91 -3.90 5.59
N PRO A 76 17.46 -5.12 5.69
CA PRO A 76 16.65 -6.35 5.80
C PRO A 76 15.72 -6.36 7.03
N GLU A 77 16.05 -5.60 8.08
CA GLU A 77 15.22 -5.37 9.25
C GLU A 77 13.88 -4.68 8.95
N SER A 78 13.76 -4.02 7.78
CA SER A 78 12.51 -3.41 7.32
C SER A 78 11.41 -4.43 7.01
N GLY A 79 11.73 -5.72 6.90
CA GLY A 79 10.76 -6.75 6.53
C GLY A 79 10.38 -6.75 5.05
N VAL A 80 11.14 -6.08 4.19
CA VAL A 80 10.99 -6.14 2.73
C VAL A 80 11.82 -7.28 2.16
N THR A 81 11.19 -8.17 1.39
CA THR A 81 11.88 -9.27 0.70
C THR A 81 11.42 -9.39 -0.75
N MET A 82 12.32 -9.77 -1.66
CA MET A 82 11.94 -10.06 -3.05
C MET A 82 11.36 -11.46 -3.16
N ARG A 83 10.17 -11.57 -3.75
CA ARG A 83 9.49 -12.86 -3.99
C ARG A 83 8.99 -12.96 -5.42
N ASP A 84 8.96 -14.18 -5.93
CA ASP A 84 8.33 -14.47 -7.21
C ASP A 84 6.81 -14.63 -7.02
N GLY A 85 6.06 -14.19 -8.02
CA GLY A 85 4.61 -14.26 -8.07
C GLY A 85 4.12 -14.60 -9.47
N ARG A 86 2.94 -15.22 -9.55
CA ARG A 86 2.26 -15.54 -10.81
C ARG A 86 0.88 -14.91 -10.85
N GLU A 87 0.66 -14.02 -11.81
CA GLU A 87 -0.66 -13.50 -12.14
C GLU A 87 -1.31 -14.42 -13.17
N TYR A 88 -2.56 -14.81 -12.91
CA TYR A 88 -3.37 -15.64 -13.79
C TYR A 88 -4.57 -14.86 -14.29
N LEU A 89 -4.80 -14.92 -15.60
CA LEU A 89 -5.81 -14.13 -16.30
C LEU A 89 -6.71 -15.06 -17.11
N ARG A 90 -8.01 -14.76 -17.12
CA ARG A 90 -9.02 -15.51 -17.89
C ARG A 90 -8.98 -15.19 -19.38
N GLU A 91 -8.36 -14.08 -19.75
CA GLU A 91 -8.24 -13.60 -21.12
C GLU A 91 -6.80 -13.18 -21.42
N VAL A 92 -6.44 -13.20 -22.70
CA VAL A 92 -5.15 -12.68 -23.16
C VAL A 92 -5.25 -11.17 -23.21
N VAL A 93 -4.35 -10.49 -22.51
CA VAL A 93 -4.32 -9.03 -22.38
C VAL A 93 -2.97 -8.47 -22.83
N GLY A 94 -2.89 -7.14 -23.00
CA GLY A 94 -1.62 -6.46 -23.18
C GLY A 94 -0.73 -6.61 -21.95
N LEU A 95 0.60 -6.69 -22.16
CA LEU A 95 1.54 -6.76 -21.04
C LEU A 95 1.57 -5.42 -20.28
N PRO A 96 1.80 -5.46 -18.96
CA PRO A 96 1.87 -4.24 -18.16
C PRO A 96 3.04 -3.35 -18.60
N SER A 97 2.86 -2.04 -18.49
CA SER A 97 3.87 -1.02 -18.81
C SER A 97 5.15 -1.18 -17.98
N TRP A 98 5.00 -1.60 -16.72
CA TRP A 98 6.08 -1.78 -15.76
C TRP A 98 6.94 -3.05 -15.96
N LYS A 99 6.59 -3.93 -16.91
CA LYS A 99 7.25 -5.24 -17.09
C LYS A 99 8.77 -5.18 -17.27
N ASP A 100 9.27 -4.11 -17.87
CA ASP A 100 10.69 -3.91 -18.17
C ASP A 100 11.42 -3.12 -17.07
N GLY A 101 10.68 -2.59 -16.09
CA GLY A 101 11.20 -1.80 -14.97
C GLY A 101 11.39 -2.60 -13.69
N ILE A 102 11.29 -3.94 -13.75
CA ILE A 102 11.43 -4.83 -12.59
C ILE A 102 12.51 -5.89 -12.82
N SER A 103 12.98 -6.51 -11.74
CA SER A 103 14.12 -7.44 -11.77
C SER A 103 13.89 -8.71 -12.60
N ALA A 104 12.65 -9.20 -12.66
CA ALA A 104 12.30 -10.35 -13.47
C ALA A 104 10.83 -10.31 -13.91
N PHE A 105 10.60 -10.59 -15.19
CA PHE A 105 9.28 -10.74 -15.78
C PHE A 105 9.33 -11.75 -16.92
N ARG A 106 8.34 -12.65 -16.98
CA ARG A 106 8.13 -13.52 -18.15
C ARG A 106 6.67 -13.91 -18.30
N VAL A 107 6.24 -14.13 -19.54
CA VAL A 107 4.94 -14.75 -19.82
C VAL A 107 5.01 -16.24 -19.45
N LEU A 108 3.92 -16.78 -18.88
CA LEU A 108 3.81 -18.18 -18.51
C LEU A 108 3.60 -19.08 -19.73
N ASP A 109 4.16 -20.29 -19.67
CA ASP A 109 3.79 -21.37 -20.59
C ASP A 109 2.38 -21.90 -20.26
N GLN A 110 1.66 -22.44 -21.26
CA GLN A 110 0.32 -23.00 -21.06
C GLN A 110 0.26 -24.13 -20.00
N LYS A 111 1.35 -24.87 -19.80
CA LYS A 111 1.46 -25.92 -18.76
C LYS A 111 1.55 -25.37 -17.33
N GLU A 112 1.87 -24.08 -17.18
CA GLU A 112 2.02 -23.40 -15.88
C GLU A 112 0.73 -22.67 -15.47
N ILE A 113 -0.25 -22.61 -16.37
CA ILE A 113 -1.52 -21.90 -16.18
C ILE A 113 -2.55 -22.88 -15.61
N PRO A 114 -3.16 -22.61 -14.44
CA PRO A 114 -4.19 -23.45 -13.86
C PRO A 114 -5.45 -23.55 -14.72
N GLU A 115 -6.23 -24.61 -14.52
CA GLU A 115 -7.52 -24.76 -15.19
C GLU A 115 -8.44 -23.55 -14.92
N GLY A 116 -9.14 -23.09 -15.96
CA GLY A 116 -10.00 -21.89 -15.89
C GLY A 116 -9.30 -20.57 -16.22
N PHE A 117 -7.97 -20.57 -16.33
CA PHE A 117 -7.18 -19.42 -16.79
C PHE A 117 -6.62 -19.67 -18.20
N ARG A 118 -6.26 -18.59 -18.91
CA ARG A 118 -5.81 -18.65 -20.32
C ARG A 118 -4.47 -17.96 -20.57
N PHE A 119 -4.12 -17.02 -19.70
CA PHE A 119 -2.93 -16.20 -19.84
C PHE A 119 -2.36 -15.89 -18.45
N GLY A 120 -1.12 -15.43 -18.40
CA GLY A 120 -0.50 -15.06 -17.15
C GLY A 120 0.98 -14.76 -17.31
N TRP A 121 1.57 -14.21 -16.26
CA TRP A 121 2.99 -13.92 -16.20
C TRP A 121 3.54 -14.22 -14.81
N GLU A 122 4.82 -14.56 -14.78
CA GLU A 122 5.61 -14.62 -13.56
C GLU A 122 6.43 -13.33 -13.44
N PHE A 123 6.49 -12.79 -12.23
CA PHE A 123 7.17 -11.54 -11.93
C PHE A 123 7.87 -11.65 -10.58
N ARG A 124 8.96 -10.89 -10.40
CA ARG A 124 9.63 -10.74 -9.10
C ARG A 124 9.34 -9.36 -8.53
N ALA A 125 8.78 -9.32 -7.32
CA ALA A 125 8.39 -8.09 -6.67
C ALA A 125 8.70 -8.08 -5.16
N PRO A 126 8.87 -6.88 -4.57
CA PRO A 126 8.90 -6.72 -3.13
C PRO A 126 7.61 -7.21 -2.46
N VAL A 127 7.74 -8.09 -1.47
CA VAL A 127 6.74 -8.43 -0.45
C VAL A 127 7.13 -7.73 0.84
N ILE A 128 6.16 -7.07 1.47
CA ILE A 128 6.38 -6.19 2.62
C ILE A 128 5.65 -6.76 3.83
N GLU A 129 6.40 -7.09 4.87
CA GLU A 129 5.84 -7.52 6.15
C GLU A 129 5.47 -6.29 6.98
N MET A 130 4.23 -5.83 6.83
CA MET A 130 3.74 -4.60 7.48
C MET A 130 4.00 -4.51 9.00
N PRO A 131 3.89 -5.61 9.79
CA PRO A 131 4.24 -5.58 11.22
C PRO A 131 5.71 -5.25 11.53
N LEU A 132 6.62 -5.41 10.57
CA LEU A 132 8.02 -5.00 10.67
C LEU A 132 8.23 -3.63 10.02
N TYR A 133 7.63 -3.44 8.85
CA TYR A 133 7.85 -2.27 8.01
C TYR A 133 7.30 -0.98 8.62
N MET A 134 6.11 -1.01 9.23
CA MET A 134 5.49 0.19 9.80
C MET A 134 6.24 0.71 11.03
N PRO A 135 6.66 -0.13 12.01
CA PRO A 135 7.58 0.31 13.05
C PRO A 135 8.91 0.82 12.50
N TRP A 136 9.51 0.12 11.54
CA TRP A 136 10.78 0.53 10.92
C TRP A 136 10.70 1.92 10.27
N LEU A 137 9.60 2.23 9.58
CA LEU A 137 9.38 3.58 9.03
C LEU A 137 9.30 4.65 10.11
N GLY A 138 8.63 4.35 11.24
CA GLY A 138 8.54 5.26 12.39
C GLY A 138 9.92 5.50 13.03
N GLU A 139 10.67 4.44 13.30
CA GLU A 139 12.04 4.51 13.82
C GLU A 139 12.95 5.31 12.87
N ARG A 140 12.81 5.10 11.56
CA ARG A 140 13.59 5.82 10.55
C ARG A 140 13.31 7.32 10.55
N VAL A 141 12.07 7.75 10.80
CA VAL A 141 11.72 9.17 10.97
C VAL A 141 12.45 9.75 12.18
N GLU A 142 12.43 9.06 13.33
CA GLU A 142 13.10 9.52 14.55
C GLU A 142 14.63 9.55 14.41
N GLU A 143 15.23 8.55 13.76
CA GLU A 143 16.68 8.49 13.48
C GLU A 143 17.16 9.68 12.63
N LEU A 144 16.32 10.12 11.69
CA LEU A 144 16.59 11.29 10.85
C LEU A 144 16.30 12.61 11.57
N GLY A 145 15.87 12.57 12.83
CA GLY A 145 15.60 13.75 13.67
C GLY A 145 14.16 14.28 13.58
N GLY A 146 13.25 13.53 12.96
CA GLY A 146 11.82 13.84 12.94
C GLY A 146 11.17 13.57 14.30
N VAL A 147 10.03 14.23 14.55
CA VAL A 147 9.25 14.06 15.78
C VAL A 147 7.94 13.36 15.46
N LEU A 148 7.58 12.34 16.24
CA LEU A 148 6.26 11.70 16.18
C LEU A 148 5.38 12.22 17.31
N ARG A 149 4.22 12.79 16.99
CA ARG A 149 3.26 13.32 17.97
C ARG A 149 1.89 12.67 17.80
N HIS A 150 1.36 12.16 18.91
CA HIS A 150 0.00 11.62 18.97
C HIS A 150 -1.02 12.71 19.23
N GLU A 151 -1.78 13.08 18.19
CA GLU A 151 -2.81 14.11 18.26
C GLU A 151 -3.80 13.98 17.09
N PHE A 152 -5.07 14.26 17.35
CA PHE A 152 -6.10 14.35 16.31
C PHE A 152 -6.18 15.77 15.74
N ILE A 153 -5.94 15.92 14.44
CA ILE A 153 -6.03 17.19 13.74
C ILE A 153 -7.42 17.35 13.11
N ALA A 154 -8.23 18.24 13.69
CA ALA A 154 -9.57 18.57 13.19
C ALA A 154 -9.57 19.67 12.11
N SER A 155 -8.47 20.42 11.98
CA SER A 155 -8.34 21.52 11.01
C SER A 155 -6.87 21.85 10.76
N PHE A 156 -6.55 22.34 9.57
CA PHE A 156 -5.22 22.88 9.27
C PHE A 156 -4.94 24.23 9.96
N SER A 157 -5.99 24.93 10.41
CA SER A 157 -5.86 26.22 11.09
C SER A 157 -5.18 26.08 12.45
N GLY A 158 -4.24 26.99 12.75
CA GLY A 158 -3.54 27.02 14.04
C GLY A 158 -2.30 26.12 14.12
N LEU A 159 -2.01 25.33 13.08
CA LEU A 159 -0.73 24.64 12.98
C LEU A 159 0.40 25.65 12.79
N GLU A 160 1.48 25.55 13.55
CA GLU A 160 2.66 26.43 13.44
C GLU A 160 3.74 25.78 12.58
N CYS A 161 3.62 25.94 11.26
CA CYS A 161 4.55 25.37 10.28
C CYS A 161 4.48 26.16 8.95
N ASP A 162 5.50 25.98 8.12
CA ASP A 162 5.56 26.59 6.78
C ASP A 162 4.64 25.84 5.81
N ILE A 163 4.55 24.51 5.96
CA ILE A 163 3.78 23.64 5.08
C ILE A 163 3.18 22.45 5.82
N VAL A 164 2.01 22.02 5.36
CA VAL A 164 1.34 20.79 5.80
C VAL A 164 1.40 19.76 4.67
N VAL A 165 1.75 18.52 4.99
CA VAL A 165 1.56 17.39 4.09
C VAL A 165 0.43 16.53 4.63
N ASN A 166 -0.68 16.46 3.89
CA ASN A 166 -1.90 15.82 4.30
C ASN A 166 -1.98 14.36 3.79
N CYS A 167 -1.70 13.40 4.67
CA CYS A 167 -1.66 11.96 4.39
C CYS A 167 -2.73 11.16 5.17
N VAL A 168 -3.87 11.77 5.47
CA VAL A 168 -4.90 11.24 6.39
C VAL A 168 -5.74 10.06 5.87
N GLY A 169 -5.53 9.62 4.63
CA GLY A 169 -6.30 8.51 4.05
C GLY A 169 -7.81 8.77 4.07
N LEU A 170 -8.59 7.89 4.74
CA LEU A 170 -10.05 8.05 4.86
C LEU A 170 -10.45 9.31 5.63
N GLY A 171 -9.59 9.83 6.50
CA GLY A 171 -9.86 11.07 7.26
C GLY A 171 -10.02 12.31 6.36
N ALA A 172 -9.64 12.23 5.08
CA ALA A 172 -9.81 13.33 4.13
C ALA A 172 -11.27 13.67 3.86
N ARG A 173 -12.19 12.70 4.07
CA ARG A 173 -13.63 12.93 4.01
C ARG A 173 -14.07 14.02 4.99
N ASP A 174 -13.53 13.98 6.21
CA ASP A 174 -13.92 14.92 7.27
C ASP A 174 -13.03 16.16 7.26
N LEU A 175 -11.71 15.99 7.13
CA LEU A 175 -10.75 17.10 7.20
C LEU A 175 -10.79 18.00 5.96
N CYS A 176 -11.10 17.44 4.79
CA CYS A 176 -11.08 18.16 3.50
C CYS A 176 -12.45 18.21 2.82
N ASN A 177 -13.51 17.65 3.42
CA ASN A 177 -14.81 17.46 2.77
C ASN A 177 -14.71 16.71 1.43
N ASP A 178 -13.70 15.84 1.27
CA ASP A 178 -13.51 15.08 0.03
C ASP A 178 -14.39 13.82 0.03
N MET A 179 -15.58 13.97 -0.54
CA MET A 179 -16.58 12.90 -0.60
C MET A 179 -16.27 11.83 -1.66
N ASP A 180 -15.30 12.06 -2.55
CA ASP A 180 -14.84 11.05 -3.53
C ASP A 180 -14.01 9.95 -2.85
N VAL A 181 -13.48 10.22 -1.66
CA VAL A 181 -12.80 9.24 -0.82
C VAL A 181 -13.84 8.31 -0.20
N THR A 182 -13.80 7.01 -0.49
CA THR A 182 -14.72 5.99 0.03
C THR A 182 -13.95 4.79 0.57
N PRO A 183 -14.45 4.09 1.60
CA PRO A 183 -13.82 2.88 2.06
C PRO A 183 -14.02 1.76 1.05
N VAL A 184 -12.98 0.98 0.81
CA VAL A 184 -13.11 -0.34 0.20
C VAL A 184 -12.62 -1.36 1.20
N ARG A 185 -13.57 -1.97 1.90
CA ARG A 185 -13.31 -2.98 2.93
C ARG A 185 -12.63 -4.20 2.31
N GLY A 186 -11.57 -4.66 2.96
CA GLY A 186 -10.81 -5.84 2.59
C GLY A 186 -10.56 -6.74 3.77
N GLN A 187 -10.92 -8.00 3.62
CA GLN A 187 -10.63 -9.07 4.56
C GLN A 187 -9.53 -9.97 4.03
N VAL A 188 -8.67 -10.44 4.92
CA VAL A 188 -7.58 -11.38 4.66
C VAL A 188 -7.57 -12.51 5.70
N ILE A 189 -6.99 -13.64 5.33
CA ILE A 189 -6.74 -14.81 6.19
C ILE A 189 -5.23 -15.03 6.28
N PHE A 190 -4.74 -15.44 7.44
CA PHE A 190 -3.36 -15.81 7.67
C PHE A 190 -3.22 -17.32 7.82
N VAL A 191 -2.28 -17.94 7.09
CA VAL A 191 -2.02 -19.39 7.14
C VAL A 191 -0.54 -19.70 7.33
N LYS A 192 -0.23 -20.70 8.17
CA LYS A 192 1.15 -21.19 8.37
C LYS A 192 1.52 -22.26 7.33
N GLN A 193 1.48 -21.88 6.07
CA GLN A 193 1.85 -22.74 4.94
C GLN A 193 2.43 -21.87 3.83
N ASP A 194 3.59 -22.28 3.29
CA ASP A 194 4.24 -21.57 2.19
C ASP A 194 3.82 -22.19 0.84
N PRO A 195 3.20 -21.43 -0.09
CA PRO A 195 2.93 -21.87 -1.45
C PRO A 195 4.20 -21.99 -2.33
N GLY A 196 5.35 -21.53 -1.85
CA GLY A 196 6.62 -21.46 -2.58
C GLY A 196 6.70 -20.27 -3.53
N ILE A 197 5.62 -19.99 -4.27
CA ILE A 197 5.45 -18.82 -5.13
C ILE A 197 4.12 -18.14 -4.81
N GLY A 198 4.04 -16.82 -4.95
CA GLY A 198 2.76 -16.12 -4.82
C GLY A 198 1.83 -16.42 -6.00
N HIS A 199 0.53 -16.58 -5.74
CA HIS A 199 -0.49 -16.82 -6.75
C HIS A 199 -1.47 -15.65 -6.75
N PHE A 200 -1.81 -15.11 -7.92
CA PHE A 200 -2.61 -13.88 -8.04
C PHE A 200 -3.65 -13.99 -9.17
N ASP A 201 -4.84 -13.46 -8.90
CA ASP A 201 -5.91 -13.18 -9.86
C ASP A 201 -6.51 -11.84 -9.41
N GLN A 202 -5.89 -10.74 -9.82
CA GLN A 202 -6.16 -9.44 -9.23
C GLN A 202 -7.36 -8.72 -9.84
N GLN A 203 -8.12 -9.31 -10.76
CA GLN A 203 -9.25 -8.61 -11.40
C GLN A 203 -10.30 -8.15 -10.37
N PRO A 204 -11.01 -7.02 -10.61
CA PRO A 204 -11.97 -6.47 -9.64
C PRO A 204 -12.99 -7.50 -9.14
N GLU A 205 -13.47 -8.36 -10.03
CA GLU A 205 -14.53 -9.35 -9.75
C GLU A 205 -14.00 -10.64 -9.09
N SER A 206 -12.70 -10.93 -9.23
CA SER A 206 -12.09 -12.20 -8.79
C SER A 206 -10.93 -12.04 -7.82
N LEU A 207 -10.65 -10.83 -7.33
CA LEU A 207 -9.52 -10.47 -6.48
C LEU A 207 -9.09 -11.60 -5.55
N THR A 208 -7.99 -12.25 -5.88
CA THR A 208 -7.41 -13.36 -5.13
C THR A 208 -5.91 -13.26 -5.13
N TYR A 209 -5.30 -13.50 -3.97
CA TYR A 209 -3.86 -13.54 -3.85
C TYR A 209 -3.40 -14.45 -2.71
N THR A 210 -2.23 -15.05 -2.89
CA THR A 210 -1.43 -15.67 -1.83
C THR A 210 -0.09 -14.95 -1.77
N ILE A 211 0.19 -14.27 -0.65
CA ILE A 211 1.44 -13.53 -0.47
C ILE A 211 2.27 -14.24 0.61
N PRO A 212 3.33 -14.99 0.23
CA PRO A 212 4.18 -15.68 1.19
C PRO A 212 5.11 -14.69 1.89
N ARG A 213 4.83 -14.41 3.16
CA ARG A 213 5.75 -13.70 4.06
C ARG A 213 6.62 -14.70 4.81
N SER A 214 7.58 -14.22 5.59
CA SER A 214 8.43 -15.09 6.42
C SER A 214 7.67 -15.69 7.62
N ASP A 215 6.64 -15.00 8.12
CA ASP A 215 5.85 -15.41 9.29
C ASP A 215 4.65 -16.30 8.94
N VAL A 216 3.87 -15.88 7.93
CA VAL A 216 2.65 -16.54 7.42
C VAL A 216 2.48 -16.25 5.94
N THR A 217 1.62 -17.01 5.26
CA THR A 217 1.08 -16.58 3.96
C THR A 217 -0.21 -15.81 4.20
N VAL A 218 -0.32 -14.63 3.58
CA VAL A 218 -1.55 -13.84 3.56
C VAL A 218 -2.39 -14.30 2.39
N LEU A 219 -3.61 -14.70 2.67
CA LEU A 219 -4.62 -15.06 1.69
C LEU A 219 -5.61 -13.91 1.60
N GLY A 220 -5.84 -13.40 0.40
CA GLY A 220 -6.90 -12.44 0.19
C GLY A 220 -7.55 -12.58 -1.18
N GLY A 221 -8.51 -11.73 -1.50
CA GLY A 221 -9.14 -10.82 -0.55
C GLY A 221 -10.56 -10.47 -0.95
N THR A 222 -11.16 -9.57 -0.17
CA THR A 222 -12.38 -8.87 -0.55
C THR A 222 -12.08 -7.42 -0.92
N ALA A 223 -12.98 -6.83 -1.70
CA ALA A 223 -13.01 -5.42 -2.06
C ALA A 223 -14.47 -4.94 -2.07
N GLN A 224 -15.00 -4.60 -0.89
CA GLN A 224 -16.39 -4.20 -0.71
C GLN A 224 -16.48 -2.67 -0.58
N VAL A 225 -16.96 -2.02 -1.65
CA VAL A 225 -17.05 -0.55 -1.74
C VAL A 225 -18.15 -0.02 -0.81
N GLY A 226 -17.82 1.02 -0.04
CA GLY A 226 -18.76 1.71 0.84
C GLY A 226 -19.06 0.99 2.15
N ASP A 227 -18.44 -0.18 2.37
CA ASP A 227 -18.56 -0.93 3.60
C ASP A 227 -17.57 -0.41 4.66
N TRP A 228 -18.09 -0.08 5.83
CA TRP A 228 -17.33 0.50 6.95
C TRP A 228 -17.09 -0.49 8.09
N GLU A 229 -17.63 -1.70 8.00
CA GLU A 229 -17.56 -2.67 9.09
C GLU A 229 -16.14 -3.25 9.23
N MET A 230 -15.67 -3.35 10.47
CA MET A 230 -14.33 -3.85 10.79
C MET A 230 -14.33 -5.31 11.26
N ASP A 231 -15.50 -5.90 11.50
CA ASP A 231 -15.61 -7.28 11.95
C ASP A 231 -15.32 -8.27 10.83
N VAL A 232 -14.60 -9.34 11.14
CA VAL A 232 -14.40 -10.48 10.24
C VAL A 232 -15.75 -11.16 9.98
N ARG A 233 -16.03 -11.49 8.71
CA ARG A 233 -17.23 -12.21 8.29
C ARG A 233 -16.88 -13.60 7.78
N GLU A 234 -17.58 -14.62 8.25
CA GLU A 234 -17.35 -16.01 7.81
C GLU A 234 -17.67 -16.23 6.32
N GLU A 235 -18.68 -15.54 5.80
CA GLU A 235 -19.01 -15.58 4.36
C GLU A 235 -17.86 -15.06 3.48
N ASP A 236 -17.14 -14.03 3.97
CA ASP A 236 -15.97 -13.50 3.29
C ASP A 236 -14.80 -14.48 3.39
N ASN A 237 -14.63 -15.17 4.52
CA ASN A 237 -13.63 -16.23 4.68
C ASN A 237 -13.87 -17.36 3.67
N ASP A 238 -15.10 -17.87 3.60
CA ASP A 238 -15.49 -18.92 2.67
C ASP A 238 -15.25 -18.51 1.21
N SER A 239 -15.58 -17.27 0.87
CA SER A 239 -15.33 -16.70 -0.46
C SER A 239 -13.83 -16.60 -0.76
N ILE A 240 -13.00 -16.15 0.18
CA ILE A 240 -11.53 -16.08 0.01
C ILE A 240 -10.96 -17.48 -0.21
N LEU A 241 -11.28 -18.43 0.68
CA LEU A 241 -10.75 -19.80 0.62
C LEU A 241 -11.11 -20.50 -0.69
N LYS A 242 -12.37 -20.37 -1.14
CA LYS A 242 -12.82 -20.95 -2.42
C LYS A 242 -12.04 -20.42 -3.61
N LYS A 243 -11.74 -19.11 -3.65
CA LYS A 243 -10.96 -18.54 -4.75
C LYS A 243 -9.48 -18.91 -4.67
N VAL A 244 -8.91 -18.93 -3.46
CA VAL A 244 -7.51 -19.35 -3.24
C VAL A 244 -7.30 -20.80 -3.68
N GLU A 245 -8.20 -21.71 -3.32
CA GLU A 245 -8.10 -23.13 -3.73
C GLU A 245 -8.18 -23.32 -5.26
N ALA A 246 -8.73 -22.36 -6.01
CA ALA A 246 -8.75 -22.40 -7.46
C ALA A 246 -7.37 -22.12 -8.10
N VAL A 247 -6.51 -21.36 -7.41
CA VAL A 247 -5.14 -21.05 -7.88
C VAL A 247 -4.05 -21.81 -7.12
N TRP A 248 -4.36 -22.28 -5.90
CA TRP A 248 -3.49 -23.04 -5.02
C TRP A 248 -4.26 -24.18 -4.31
N PRO A 249 -4.49 -25.31 -5.01
CA PRO A 249 -5.34 -26.40 -4.51
C PRO A 249 -4.73 -27.17 -3.32
N ASP A 250 -3.43 -27.01 -3.06
CA ASP A 250 -2.72 -27.68 -1.95
C ASP A 250 -2.90 -26.96 -0.60
N LEU A 251 -3.75 -25.92 -0.53
CA LEU A 251 -4.05 -25.20 0.70
C LEU A 251 -4.58 -26.15 1.79
N ASP A 252 -3.92 -26.13 2.95
CA ASP A 252 -4.34 -26.84 4.15
C ASP A 252 -5.03 -25.86 5.11
N ARG A 253 -6.37 -25.88 5.08
CA ARG A 253 -7.20 -25.02 5.95
C ARG A 253 -6.96 -25.24 7.44
N THR A 254 -6.39 -26.37 7.87
CA THR A 254 -6.09 -26.62 9.29
C THR A 254 -4.94 -25.76 9.82
N LYS A 255 -4.17 -25.13 8.92
CA LYS A 255 -3.05 -24.24 9.24
C LYS A 255 -3.44 -22.76 9.31
N ILE A 256 -4.74 -22.44 9.20
CA ILE A 256 -5.24 -21.07 9.36
C ILE A 256 -5.01 -20.63 10.81
N VAL A 257 -4.43 -19.43 10.98
CA VAL A 257 -4.06 -18.89 12.29
C VAL A 257 -4.75 -17.57 12.64
N GLY A 258 -5.51 -16.99 11.71
CA GLY A 258 -6.29 -15.78 11.96
C GLY A 258 -6.68 -15.06 10.67
N GLY A 259 -7.09 -13.81 10.82
CA GLY A 259 -7.44 -12.92 9.72
C GLY A 259 -7.53 -11.48 10.21
N ALA A 260 -7.67 -10.55 9.27
CA ALA A 260 -7.80 -9.13 9.56
C ALA A 260 -8.70 -8.44 8.53
N VAL A 261 -9.22 -7.27 8.91
CA VAL A 261 -10.05 -6.41 8.06
C VAL A 261 -9.47 -5.00 8.06
N GLY A 262 -9.39 -4.39 6.88
CA GLY A 262 -8.93 -3.01 6.70
C GLY A 262 -9.80 -2.26 5.70
N LEU A 263 -9.90 -0.94 5.88
CA LEU A 263 -10.68 -0.06 5.00
C LEU A 263 -9.73 0.74 4.11
N ARG A 264 -9.58 0.31 2.86
CA ARG A 264 -8.73 0.99 1.89
C ARG A 264 -9.29 2.39 1.59
N PRO A 265 -8.47 3.47 1.65
CA PRO A 265 -8.91 4.83 1.34
C PRO A 265 -8.98 5.03 -0.17
N SER A 266 -10.00 4.48 -0.82
CA SER A 266 -10.15 4.55 -2.28
C SER A 266 -10.70 5.90 -2.70
N ARG A 267 -10.19 6.42 -3.80
CA ARG A 267 -10.66 7.63 -4.47
C ARG A 267 -10.65 7.37 -5.98
N THR A 268 -11.35 8.19 -6.75
CA THR A 268 -11.33 8.13 -8.22
C THR A 268 -9.92 8.25 -8.78
N GLU A 269 -9.12 9.16 -8.21
CA GLU A 269 -7.71 9.36 -8.49
C GLU A 269 -6.96 9.65 -7.19
N VAL A 270 -5.69 9.23 -7.10
CA VAL A 270 -4.79 9.67 -6.02
C VAL A 270 -4.72 11.18 -6.03
N ARG A 271 -5.03 11.81 -4.91
CA ARG A 271 -4.93 13.26 -4.76
C ARG A 271 -3.53 13.60 -4.27
N LEU A 272 -2.67 13.94 -5.23
CA LEU A 272 -1.32 14.46 -5.00
C LEU A 272 -1.16 15.80 -5.71
N GLU A 273 -1.38 16.87 -4.94
CA GLU A 273 -1.36 18.25 -5.43
C GLU A 273 -1.16 19.23 -4.27
N GLU A 274 -0.79 20.47 -4.60
CA GLU A 274 -0.68 21.57 -3.64
C GLU A 274 -1.94 22.46 -3.68
N GLU A 275 -2.40 22.88 -2.50
CA GLU A 275 -3.53 23.79 -2.31
C GLU A 275 -3.21 24.79 -1.17
N GLU A 276 -3.73 26.02 -1.27
CA GLU A 276 -3.73 26.97 -0.15
C GLU A 276 -5.09 26.94 0.56
N ILE A 277 -5.11 26.53 1.84
CA ILE A 277 -6.33 26.40 2.63
C ILE A 277 -6.24 27.30 3.87
N GLY A 278 -7.05 28.34 3.91
CA GLY A 278 -7.09 29.25 5.07
C GLY A 278 -5.75 29.95 5.36
N GLY A 279 -5.00 30.30 4.30
CA GLY A 279 -3.66 30.88 4.39
C GLY A 279 -2.56 29.89 4.74
N LYS A 280 -2.87 28.59 4.73
CA LYS A 280 -1.93 27.49 4.97
C LYS A 280 -1.59 26.81 3.66
N ARG A 281 -0.30 26.64 3.37
CA ARG A 281 0.17 25.83 2.24
C ARG A 281 0.03 24.35 2.59
N VAL A 282 -0.72 23.59 1.80
CA VAL A 282 -1.02 22.18 2.03
C VAL A 282 -0.69 21.36 0.78
N VAL A 283 0.07 20.28 0.94
CA VAL A 283 0.27 19.26 -0.11
C VAL A 283 -0.53 18.04 0.27
N HIS A 284 -1.48 17.65 -0.57
CA HIS A 284 -2.28 16.45 -0.40
C HIS A 284 -1.50 15.22 -0.89
N ASN A 285 -1.64 14.10 -0.17
CA ASN A 285 -1.16 12.80 -0.61
C ASN A 285 -2.03 11.68 -0.01
N TYR A 286 -3.22 11.47 -0.58
CA TYR A 286 -4.18 10.45 -0.13
C TYR A 286 -5.03 9.90 -1.29
N GLY A 287 -5.89 8.92 -0.99
CA GLY A 287 -6.77 8.30 -2.01
C GLY A 287 -6.14 7.10 -2.72
N HIS A 288 -5.14 6.47 -2.12
CA HIS A 288 -4.36 5.38 -2.71
C HIS A 288 -5.10 4.05 -2.88
N GLY A 289 -6.30 3.90 -2.32
CA GLY A 289 -7.03 2.63 -2.35
C GLY A 289 -6.18 1.46 -1.86
N GLY A 290 -6.10 0.40 -2.68
CA GLY A 290 -5.29 -0.79 -2.39
C GLY A 290 -3.79 -0.65 -2.68
N ALA A 291 -3.34 0.48 -3.22
CA ALA A 291 -1.98 0.65 -3.74
C ALA A 291 -1.09 1.55 -2.88
N GLY A 292 -1.47 1.82 -1.63
CA GLY A 292 -0.71 2.71 -0.75
C GLY A 292 0.77 2.36 -0.62
N VAL A 293 1.08 1.07 -0.43
CA VAL A 293 2.48 0.58 -0.36
C VAL A 293 3.15 0.57 -1.75
N THR A 294 2.39 0.28 -2.80
CA THR A 294 2.92 0.22 -4.18
C THR A 294 3.35 1.58 -4.71
N LEU A 295 2.75 2.66 -4.22
CA LEU A 295 3.02 4.03 -4.68
C LEU A 295 3.75 4.88 -3.65
N SER A 296 4.03 4.37 -2.44
CA SER A 296 4.40 5.20 -1.28
C SER A 296 5.61 6.08 -1.51
N TRP A 297 6.73 5.52 -1.95
CA TRP A 297 7.98 6.25 -2.12
C TRP A 297 7.96 7.16 -3.35
N GLY A 298 7.35 6.72 -4.45
CA GLY A 298 7.17 7.56 -5.63
C GLY A 298 6.30 8.80 -5.37
N CYS A 299 5.21 8.63 -4.62
CA CYS A 299 4.40 9.75 -4.16
C CYS A 299 5.16 10.63 -3.16
N ALA A 300 5.95 10.03 -2.25
CA ALA A 300 6.77 10.78 -1.31
C ALA A 300 7.83 11.65 -2.00
N ASP A 301 8.44 11.16 -3.08
CA ASP A 301 9.38 11.92 -3.91
C ASP A 301 8.67 13.10 -4.61
N GLU A 302 7.46 12.90 -5.16
CA GLU A 302 6.68 14.01 -5.75
C GLU A 302 6.30 15.07 -4.71
N VAL A 303 5.90 14.65 -3.50
CA VAL A 303 5.66 15.58 -2.39
C VAL A 303 6.93 16.38 -2.07
N ALA A 304 8.08 15.71 -1.92
CA ALA A 304 9.34 16.38 -1.62
C ALA A 304 9.74 17.38 -2.73
N MET A 305 9.52 17.04 -4.00
CA MET A 305 9.73 17.94 -5.13
C MET A 305 8.83 19.18 -5.07
N ILE A 306 7.54 19.02 -4.78
CA ILE A 306 6.59 20.13 -4.64
C ILE A 306 7.02 21.06 -3.49
N VAL A 307 7.42 20.49 -2.35
CA VAL A 307 7.88 21.26 -1.20
C VAL A 307 9.10 22.10 -1.57
N SER A 308 10.11 21.51 -2.23
CA SER A 308 11.35 22.20 -2.62
C SER A 308 11.20 23.24 -3.73
N GLN A 309 10.18 23.16 -4.59
CA GLN A 309 9.96 24.13 -5.69
C GLN A 309 9.51 25.52 -5.22
N SER A 310 9.21 25.70 -3.93
CA SER A 310 8.80 26.97 -3.35
C SER A 310 9.83 27.58 -2.40
N GLU A 311 11.08 27.11 -2.48
CA GLU A 311 12.24 27.81 -1.93
C GLU A 311 12.76 28.89 -2.91
#